data_AF-A0A517U1T5-F1
#
_entry.id   AF-A0A517U1T5-F1
#
_cell.length_a   1.000
_cell.length_b   1.000
_cell.length_c   1.000
_cell.angle_alpha   90.00
_cell.angle_beta   90.00
_cell.angle_gamma   90.00
#
_symmetry.space_group_name_H-M   'P 1'
#
loop_
_entity.id
_entity.type
_entity.pdbx_description
1 polymer ?
#
loop_
_entity_poly.entity_id
_entity_poly.type
_entity_poly.pdbx_seq_one_letter_code
_entity_poly.pdbx_strand_id
1 'polypeptide(L)'
;MGDLICFDCAGATLGIIADEIDRLDAASATRDGAGEKQRRNVAILRAAEATHSASMSFPEILAMLNAAGVDCYFVDYCSMKTTYYAGGDAVSCPVSYNDMPPIADGFDVELLTAAMLDSQTKDQSHESFSRRVVEAGVFGYFAFLKGRRVTYLSRSGAQHTEWFPDVRTDT
;
A
#
# COMPACT_ATOMS: atom_id res chain seq x y z
N MET A 1 -15.10 -16.30 5.29
CA MET A 1 -16.10 -15.20 5.43
C MET A 1 -15.56 -14.31 6.52
N GLY A 2 -14.91 -13.23 6.12
CA GLY A 2 -14.22 -12.29 6.99
C GLY A 2 -14.16 -11.00 6.20
N ASP A 3 -15.30 -10.31 6.19
CA ASP A 3 -15.40 -8.93 5.74
C ASP A 3 -14.56 -8.10 6.72
N LEU A 4 -13.60 -7.35 6.21
CA LEU A 4 -12.76 -6.45 7.01
C LEU A 4 -13.12 -5.04 6.56
N ILE A 5 -13.56 -4.16 7.44
CA ILE A 5 -13.81 -2.72 7.22
C ILE A 5 -13.22 -2.01 8.44
N CYS A 6 -12.47 -0.89 8.29
CA CYS A 6 -12.69 0.37 9.05
C CYS A 6 -11.52 1.38 9.13
N PHE A 7 -11.98 2.64 9.18
CA PHE A 7 -11.49 4.04 9.35
C PHE A 7 -10.52 4.28 10.54
N ASP A 8 -9.72 5.36 10.71
CA ASP A 8 -9.75 6.80 10.32
C ASP A 8 -8.31 7.45 10.42
N CYS A 9 -8.17 8.67 9.85
CA CYS A 9 -7.24 9.81 10.09
C CYS A 9 -5.87 9.97 9.35
N ALA A 10 -5.77 11.02 8.49
CA ALA A 10 -4.59 11.93 8.35
C ALA A 10 -4.89 13.18 7.47
N GLY A 11 -5.26 14.31 8.10
CA GLY A 11 -5.86 15.51 7.45
C GLY A 11 -4.97 16.47 6.63
N ALA A 12 -3.67 16.22 6.42
CA ALA A 12 -2.80 17.14 5.65
C ALA A 12 -2.32 16.59 4.30
N THR A 13 -2.21 15.27 4.16
CA THR A 13 -1.72 14.61 2.93
C THR A 13 -2.83 14.03 2.07
N LEU A 14 -3.98 13.73 2.69
CA LEU A 14 -5.24 13.56 1.96
C LEU A 14 -5.48 14.74 1.02
N GLY A 15 -5.15 15.97 1.45
CA GLY A 15 -5.25 17.16 0.59
C GLY A 15 -4.38 17.11 -0.66
N ILE A 16 -3.13 16.62 -0.58
CA ILE A 16 -2.23 16.55 -1.75
C ILE A 16 -2.72 15.48 -2.75
N ILE A 17 -3.11 14.32 -2.23
CA ILE A 17 -3.63 13.22 -3.08
C ILE A 17 -4.98 13.63 -3.68
N ALA A 18 -5.87 14.25 -2.89
CA ALA A 18 -7.16 14.75 -3.36
C ALA A 18 -7.01 15.88 -4.40
N ASP A 19 -6.12 16.85 -4.16
CA ASP A 19 -5.83 17.93 -5.13
C ASP A 19 -5.35 17.35 -6.46
N GLU A 20 -4.52 16.31 -6.42
CA GLU A 20 -4.04 15.65 -7.63
C GLU A 20 -5.16 14.85 -8.31
N ILE A 21 -6.02 14.16 -7.56
CA ILE A 21 -7.22 13.50 -8.10
C ILE A 21 -8.10 14.52 -8.84
N ASP A 22 -8.41 15.65 -8.21
CA ASP A 22 -9.26 16.71 -8.79
C ASP A 22 -8.64 17.31 -10.06
N ARG A 23 -7.33 17.58 -10.05
CA ARG A 23 -6.59 18.04 -11.24
C ARG A 23 -6.67 17.03 -12.37
N LEU A 24 -6.49 15.76 -12.06
CA LEU A 24 -6.46 14.70 -13.04
C LEU A 24 -7.86 14.40 -13.62
N ASP A 25 -8.92 14.51 -12.80
CA ASP A 25 -10.31 14.37 -13.24
C ASP A 25 -10.70 15.52 -14.19
N ALA A 26 -10.29 16.76 -13.88
CA ALA A 26 -10.53 17.93 -14.73
C ALA A 26 -9.84 17.86 -16.11
N ALA A 27 -8.74 17.12 -16.23
CA ALA A 27 -7.96 17.00 -17.48
C ALA A 27 -8.52 15.96 -18.48
N SER A 28 -9.53 15.17 -18.11
CA SER A 28 -10.02 13.99 -18.85
C SER A 28 -10.76 14.25 -20.18
N ALA A 29 -10.80 15.49 -20.66
CA ALA A 29 -11.58 15.89 -21.84
C ALA A 29 -10.96 15.57 -23.23
N THR A 30 -9.90 14.75 -23.33
CA THR A 30 -9.24 14.45 -24.64
C THR A 30 -9.03 12.94 -24.89
N ARG A 31 -9.24 12.54 -26.16
CA ARG A 31 -9.46 11.15 -26.64
C ARG A 31 -8.18 10.28 -26.73
N ASP A 32 -8.35 9.01 -26.34
CA ASP A 32 -7.55 7.78 -26.49
C ASP A 32 -6.08 7.69 -26.00
N GLY A 33 -5.75 6.52 -25.41
CA GLY A 33 -4.47 6.14 -24.79
C GLY A 33 -4.14 6.90 -23.51
N ALA A 34 -4.02 8.22 -23.62
CA ALA A 34 -3.79 9.13 -22.50
C ALA A 34 -4.96 9.07 -21.48
N GLY A 35 -6.20 8.94 -21.96
CA GLY A 35 -7.38 8.81 -21.10
C GLY A 35 -7.44 7.50 -20.29
N GLU A 36 -6.85 6.42 -20.76
CA GLU A 36 -6.77 5.17 -20.00
C GLU A 36 -5.69 5.23 -18.92
N LYS A 37 -4.49 5.71 -19.29
CA LYS A 37 -3.42 5.99 -18.33
C LYS A 37 -3.88 6.95 -17.23
N GLN A 38 -4.63 7.99 -17.60
CA GLN A 38 -5.18 8.95 -16.67
C GLN A 38 -6.17 8.32 -15.69
N ARG A 39 -7.18 7.59 -16.19
CA ARG A 39 -8.18 6.91 -15.35
C ARG A 39 -7.53 5.91 -14.40
N ARG A 40 -6.52 5.19 -14.87
CA ARG A 40 -5.70 4.30 -14.04
C ARG A 40 -5.00 5.07 -12.92
N ASN A 41 -4.32 6.18 -13.24
CA ASN A 41 -3.62 6.99 -12.25
C ASN A 41 -4.58 7.52 -11.18
N VAL A 42 -5.76 8.03 -11.58
CA VAL A 42 -6.80 8.47 -10.65
C VAL A 42 -7.27 7.33 -9.73
N ALA A 43 -7.52 6.15 -10.28
CA ALA A 43 -7.90 4.99 -9.48
C ALA A 43 -6.82 4.59 -8.47
N ILE A 44 -5.55 4.64 -8.85
CA ILE A 44 -4.41 4.37 -7.95
C ILE A 44 -4.34 5.42 -6.83
N LEU A 45 -4.49 6.70 -7.16
CA LEU A 45 -4.47 7.77 -6.16
C LEU A 45 -5.62 7.63 -5.16
N ARG A 46 -6.84 7.30 -5.63
CA ARG A 46 -7.99 7.02 -4.75
C ARG A 46 -7.75 5.81 -3.85
N ALA A 47 -7.14 4.74 -4.37
CA ALA A 47 -6.78 3.57 -3.56
C ALA A 47 -5.74 3.93 -2.47
N ALA A 48 -4.76 4.77 -2.81
CA ALA A 48 -3.77 5.27 -1.84
C ALA A 48 -4.43 6.15 -0.77
N GLU A 49 -5.28 7.09 -1.17
CA GLU A 49 -6.07 7.92 -0.25
C GLU A 49 -6.92 7.06 0.70
N ALA A 50 -7.61 6.06 0.15
CA ALA A 50 -8.48 5.17 0.92
C ALA A 50 -7.71 4.30 1.92
N THR A 51 -6.47 3.92 1.57
CA THR A 51 -5.56 3.22 2.49
C THR A 51 -5.20 4.08 3.71
N HIS A 52 -4.93 5.37 3.49
CA HIS A 52 -4.49 6.28 4.56
C HIS A 52 -5.65 6.86 5.38
N SER A 53 -6.79 7.15 4.76
CA SER A 53 -8.03 7.56 5.45
C SER A 53 -8.78 6.38 6.08
N ALA A 54 -8.36 5.16 5.75
CA ALA A 54 -9.06 3.92 6.08
C ALA A 54 -10.55 3.96 5.67
N SER A 55 -10.86 4.67 4.58
CA SER A 55 -12.22 4.84 4.06
C SER A 55 -12.73 3.66 3.24
N MET A 56 -11.85 2.72 2.88
CA MET A 56 -12.18 1.46 2.25
C MET A 56 -11.47 0.31 2.95
N SER A 57 -12.04 -0.88 2.84
CA SER A 57 -11.38 -2.08 3.30
C SER A 57 -10.16 -2.45 2.48
N PHE A 58 -9.26 -3.24 3.06
CA PHE A 58 -8.11 -3.77 2.34
C PHE A 58 -8.50 -4.63 1.12
N PRO A 59 -9.48 -5.56 1.18
CA PRO A 59 -9.95 -6.28 -0.01
C PRO A 59 -10.51 -5.36 -1.11
N GLU A 60 -11.24 -4.31 -0.76
CA GLU A 60 -11.76 -3.34 -1.74
C GLU A 60 -10.63 -2.52 -2.38
N ILE A 61 -9.64 -2.09 -1.59
CA ILE A 61 -8.42 -1.42 -2.09
C ILE A 61 -7.68 -2.34 -3.07
N LEU A 62 -7.47 -3.62 -2.72
CA LEU A 62 -6.84 -4.60 -3.60
C LEU A 62 -7.65 -4.81 -4.89
N ALA A 63 -8.98 -4.88 -4.80
CA ALA A 63 -9.84 -4.99 -5.98
C ALA A 63 -9.70 -3.76 -6.90
N MET A 64 -9.65 -2.55 -6.34
CA MET A 64 -9.45 -1.32 -7.09
C MET A 64 -8.08 -1.30 -7.79
N LEU A 65 -7.00 -1.65 -7.08
CA LEU A 65 -5.65 -1.70 -7.65
C LEU A 65 -5.53 -2.76 -8.76
N ASN A 66 -6.14 -3.94 -8.58
CA ASN A 66 -6.19 -4.97 -9.62
C ASN A 66 -6.97 -4.50 -10.86
N ALA A 67 -8.12 -3.85 -10.67
CA ALA A 67 -8.92 -3.29 -11.77
C ALA A 67 -8.17 -2.17 -12.51
N ALA A 68 -7.32 -1.41 -11.81
CA ALA A 68 -6.42 -0.42 -12.39
C ALA A 68 -5.20 -1.04 -13.11
N GLY A 69 -5.02 -2.36 -13.06
CA GLY A 69 -3.91 -3.05 -13.72
C GLY A 69 -2.57 -2.91 -12.99
N VAL A 70 -2.59 -2.66 -11.67
CA VAL A 70 -1.37 -2.62 -10.85
C VAL A 70 -0.77 -4.02 -10.71
N ASP A 71 0.50 -4.15 -11.10
CA ASP A 71 1.25 -5.41 -11.05
C ASP A 71 1.77 -5.66 -9.64
N CYS A 72 2.38 -4.63 -9.07
CA CYS A 72 2.90 -4.58 -7.71
C CYS A 72 3.00 -3.14 -7.21
N TYR A 73 3.19 -2.96 -5.92
CA TYR A 73 3.58 -1.68 -5.34
C TYR A 73 4.65 -1.85 -4.28
N PHE A 74 5.48 -0.81 -4.11
CA PHE A 74 6.55 -0.74 -3.12
C PHE A 74 6.23 0.33 -2.09
N VAL A 75 6.15 -0.03 -0.82
CA VAL A 75 6.13 0.92 0.29
C VAL A 75 7.55 1.10 0.78
N ASP A 76 8.02 2.35 0.76
CA ASP A 76 9.35 2.77 1.18
C ASP A 76 9.22 3.62 2.45
N TYR A 77 9.65 3.09 3.58
CA TYR A 77 9.63 3.81 4.86
C TYR A 77 10.83 4.75 5.02
N CYS A 78 11.88 4.62 4.19
CA CYS A 78 13.00 5.57 4.17
C CYS A 78 12.60 6.88 3.47
N SER A 79 11.91 6.78 2.33
CA SER A 79 11.43 7.95 1.59
C SER A 79 9.98 8.33 1.90
N MET A 80 9.33 7.59 2.79
CA MET A 80 7.94 7.78 3.19
C MET A 80 7.01 7.88 1.98
N LYS A 81 7.06 6.85 1.12
CA LYS A 81 6.38 6.85 -0.18
C LYS A 81 5.91 5.46 -0.58
N THR A 82 4.72 5.37 -1.17
CA THR A 82 4.25 4.17 -1.87
C THR A 82 4.36 4.39 -3.37
N THR A 83 4.96 3.46 -4.10
CA THR A 83 5.07 3.50 -5.57
C THR A 83 4.35 2.30 -6.17
N TYR A 84 3.30 2.57 -6.94
CA TYR A 84 2.49 1.57 -7.65
C TYR A 84 3.02 1.43 -9.08
N TYR A 85 3.25 0.19 -9.51
CA TYR A 85 3.74 -0.15 -10.85
C TYR A 85 2.63 -0.80 -11.66
N ALA A 86 2.34 -0.26 -12.84
CA ALA A 86 1.24 -0.74 -13.68
C ALA A 86 1.57 -0.54 -15.16
N GLY A 87 1.67 -1.64 -15.92
CA GLY A 87 1.83 -1.58 -17.38
C GLY A 87 3.11 -0.85 -17.85
N GLY A 88 4.20 -0.96 -17.09
CA GLY A 88 5.48 -0.30 -17.38
C GLY A 88 5.57 1.17 -16.92
N ASP A 89 4.50 1.71 -16.33
CA ASP A 89 4.48 3.03 -15.70
C ASP A 89 4.54 2.91 -14.16
N ALA A 90 4.81 4.03 -13.49
CA ALA A 90 4.76 4.15 -12.04
C ALA A 90 3.98 5.39 -11.57
N VAL A 91 3.24 5.25 -10.48
CA VAL A 91 2.58 6.33 -9.75
C VAL A 91 3.07 6.30 -8.30
N SER A 92 3.58 7.42 -7.80
CA SER A 92 4.06 7.53 -6.43
C SER A 92 3.17 8.41 -5.58
N CYS A 93 2.84 7.95 -4.37
CA CYS A 93 2.05 8.67 -3.37
C CYS A 93 2.88 8.82 -2.08
N PRO A 94 2.86 9.98 -1.41
CA PRO A 94 3.47 10.13 -0.10
C PRO A 94 2.75 9.28 0.95
N VAL A 95 3.51 8.72 1.89
CA VAL A 95 3.02 8.12 3.13
C VAL A 95 3.27 9.15 4.23
N SER A 96 2.21 9.75 4.76
CA SER A 96 2.37 10.84 5.74
C SER A 96 1.83 10.44 7.10
N TYR A 97 2.68 9.75 7.85
CA TYR A 97 2.46 9.45 9.25
C TYR A 97 3.34 10.35 10.10
N ASN A 98 2.74 11.04 11.06
CA ASN A 98 3.47 11.91 11.96
C ASN A 98 4.34 11.06 12.89
N ASP A 99 5.51 11.56 13.31
CA ASP A 99 6.31 10.93 14.36
C ASP A 99 6.60 9.43 14.15
N MET A 100 6.85 9.00 12.91
CA MET A 100 7.25 7.61 12.64
C MET A 100 8.54 7.25 13.38
N PRO A 101 8.62 6.08 14.03
CA PRO A 101 9.85 5.63 14.66
C PRO A 101 10.94 5.41 13.60
N PRO A 102 12.23 5.47 13.99
CA PRO A 102 13.30 5.06 13.10
C PRO A 102 13.19 3.56 12.78
N ILE A 103 13.56 3.18 11.56
CA ILE A 103 13.67 1.76 11.17
C ILE A 103 14.71 1.08 12.05
N ALA A 104 14.31 0.02 12.75
CA ALA A 104 15.22 -0.73 13.62
C ALA A 104 16.43 -1.29 12.83
N ASP A 105 17.56 -1.50 13.51
CA ASP A 105 18.76 -2.07 12.88
C ASP A 105 18.64 -3.59 12.65
N GLY A 106 17.95 -4.29 13.56
CA GLY A 106 17.68 -5.73 13.46
C GLY A 106 16.40 -6.02 12.68
N PHE A 107 16.31 -7.21 12.09
CA PHE A 107 15.10 -7.69 11.41
C PHE A 107 14.42 -8.76 12.26
N ASP A 108 13.34 -8.38 12.94
CA ASP A 108 12.60 -9.24 13.85
C ASP A 108 11.35 -9.83 13.16
N VAL A 109 11.49 -11.08 12.71
CA VAL A 109 10.42 -11.78 12.00
C VAL A 109 9.23 -12.10 12.92
N GLU A 110 9.44 -12.28 14.22
CA GLU A 110 8.37 -12.58 15.17
C GLU A 110 7.49 -11.34 15.41
N LEU A 111 8.10 -10.17 15.62
CA LEU A 111 7.38 -8.89 15.72
C LEU A 111 6.65 -8.56 14.42
N LEU A 112 7.28 -8.80 13.27
CA LEU A 112 6.66 -8.62 11.96
C LEU A 112 5.43 -9.53 11.80
N THR A 113 5.56 -10.81 12.12
CA THR A 113 4.46 -11.79 12.03
C THR A 113 3.30 -11.41 12.96
N ALA A 114 3.59 -10.94 14.17
CA ALA A 114 2.57 -10.44 15.10
C ALA A 114 1.84 -9.21 14.56
N ALA A 115 2.56 -8.29 13.88
CA ALA A 115 1.95 -7.13 13.23
C ALA A 115 1.02 -7.54 12.07
N MET A 116 1.43 -8.51 11.25
CA MET A 116 0.59 -9.05 10.17
C MET A 116 -0.68 -9.70 10.70
N LEU A 117 -0.56 -10.55 11.73
CA LEU A 117 -1.70 -11.24 12.32
C LEU A 117 -2.73 -10.24 12.88
N ASP A 118 -2.26 -9.21 13.58
CA ASP A 118 -3.14 -8.17 14.10
C ASP A 118 -3.79 -7.34 12.99
N SER A 119 -3.06 -7.04 11.91
CA SER A 119 -3.65 -6.39 10.74
C SER A 119 -4.75 -7.23 10.08
N GLN A 120 -4.61 -8.56 10.08
CA GLN A 120 -5.60 -9.48 9.53
C GLN A 120 -6.81 -9.71 10.44
N THR A 121 -6.70 -9.48 11.75
CA THR A 121 -7.70 -9.94 12.73
C THR A 121 -8.27 -8.86 13.65
N LYS A 122 -7.66 -7.68 13.73
CA LYS A 122 -7.99 -6.64 14.74
C LYS A 122 -8.25 -5.25 14.15
N ASP A 123 -8.67 -5.17 12.89
CA ASP A 123 -8.99 -3.91 12.20
C ASP A 123 -7.91 -2.82 12.39
N GLN A 124 -6.64 -3.22 12.26
CA GLN A 124 -5.51 -2.34 12.49
C GLN A 124 -5.37 -1.33 11.33
N SER A 125 -5.26 -0.03 11.64
CA SER A 125 -4.98 1.00 10.64
C SER A 125 -3.62 0.79 9.96
N HIS A 126 -3.49 1.24 8.70
CA HIS A 126 -2.22 1.13 7.98
C HIS A 126 -1.07 1.89 8.68
N GLU A 127 -1.39 2.99 9.39
CA GLU A 127 -0.41 3.70 10.22
C GLU A 127 0.11 2.81 11.36
N SER A 128 -0.81 2.23 12.14
CA SER A 128 -0.46 1.38 13.28
C SER A 128 0.31 0.13 12.85
N PHE A 129 -0.05 -0.43 11.70
CA PHE A 129 0.70 -1.51 11.06
C PHE A 129 2.11 -1.05 10.65
N SER A 130 2.20 0.09 9.97
CA SER A 130 3.46 0.66 9.46
C SER A 130 4.47 0.93 10.59
N ARG A 131 4.02 1.47 11.73
CA ARG A 131 4.89 1.69 12.89
C ARG A 131 5.52 0.39 13.38
N ARG A 132 4.71 -0.66 13.55
CA ARG A 132 5.17 -1.95 14.06
C ARG A 132 6.12 -2.66 13.12
N VAL A 133 5.89 -2.61 11.81
CA VAL A 133 6.82 -3.23 10.85
C VAL A 133 8.14 -2.47 10.77
N VAL A 134 8.13 -1.15 10.92
CA VAL A 134 9.35 -0.32 11.01
C VAL A 134 10.14 -0.64 12.29
N GLU A 135 9.45 -0.81 13.42
CA GLU A 135 10.04 -1.28 14.69
C GLU A 135 10.61 -2.71 14.59
N ALA A 136 10.01 -3.56 13.74
CA ALA A 136 10.52 -4.88 13.40
C ALA A 136 11.69 -4.84 12.38
N GLY A 137 12.11 -3.66 11.93
CA GLY A 137 13.25 -3.47 11.03
C GLY A 137 12.94 -3.55 9.54
N VAL A 138 11.66 -3.48 9.16
CA VAL A 138 11.26 -3.40 7.76
C VAL A 138 11.60 -2.01 7.22
N PHE A 139 12.46 -1.95 6.19
CA PHE A 139 12.74 -0.70 5.47
C PHE A 139 11.68 -0.41 4.41
N GLY A 140 11.10 -1.47 3.86
CA GLY A 140 10.06 -1.38 2.85
C GLY A 140 9.55 -2.77 2.47
N TYR A 141 8.46 -2.80 1.72
CA TYR A 141 7.90 -4.05 1.25
C TYR A 141 7.31 -3.91 -0.16
N PHE A 142 7.39 -4.99 -0.92
CA PHE A 142 6.63 -5.13 -2.17
C PHE A 142 5.38 -5.96 -1.93
N ALA A 143 4.23 -5.45 -2.33
CA ALA A 143 3.03 -6.27 -2.53
C ALA A 143 2.92 -6.61 -4.01
N PHE A 144 3.13 -7.87 -4.36
CA PHE A 144 3.00 -8.40 -5.71
C PHE A 144 1.57 -8.90 -5.90
N LEU A 145 0.70 -8.07 -6.50
CA LEU A 145 -0.70 -8.44 -6.70
C LEU A 145 -0.81 -9.60 -7.70
N LYS A 146 -0.10 -9.53 -8.83
CA LYS A 146 0.01 -10.64 -9.79
C LYS A 146 0.66 -11.88 -9.20
N GLY A 147 1.67 -11.69 -8.35
CA GLY A 147 2.41 -12.77 -7.69
C GLY A 147 1.73 -13.34 -6.45
N ARG A 148 0.60 -12.73 -6.03
CA ARG A 148 -0.18 -13.09 -4.84
C ARG A 148 0.65 -13.22 -3.55
N ARG A 149 1.59 -12.31 -3.34
CA ARG A 149 2.48 -12.32 -2.16
C ARG A 149 2.92 -10.92 -1.76
N VAL A 150 3.32 -10.77 -0.51
CA VAL A 150 4.00 -9.59 0.02
C VAL A 150 5.41 -10.00 0.44
N THR A 151 6.42 -9.22 0.10
CA THR A 151 7.81 -9.44 0.51
C THR A 151 8.32 -8.22 1.25
N TYR A 152 8.60 -8.40 2.54
CA TYR A 152 9.14 -7.42 3.45
C TYR A 152 10.66 -7.50 3.40
N LEU A 153 11.32 -6.35 3.42
CA LEU A 153 12.77 -6.24 3.26
C LEU A 153 13.36 -5.44 4.42
N SER A 154 14.54 -5.84 4.89
CA SER A 154 15.35 -5.09 5.86
C SER A 154 16.53 -4.37 5.20
N ARG A 155 17.14 -3.40 5.90
CA ARG A 155 18.31 -2.66 5.40
C ARG A 155 19.54 -3.55 5.15
N SER A 156 19.61 -4.72 5.79
CA SER A 156 20.68 -5.70 5.58
C SER A 156 20.43 -6.64 4.39
N GLY A 157 19.28 -6.53 3.73
CA GLY A 157 18.87 -7.42 2.64
C GLY A 157 18.20 -8.72 3.11
N ALA A 158 17.90 -8.86 4.41
CA ALA A 158 17.05 -9.93 4.89
C ALA A 158 15.60 -9.72 4.39
N GLN A 159 14.86 -10.82 4.23
CA GLN A 159 13.51 -10.79 3.66
C GLN A 159 12.57 -11.75 4.38
N HIS A 160 11.29 -11.40 4.37
CA HIS A 160 10.19 -12.25 4.82
C HIS A 160 9.04 -12.18 3.81
N THR A 161 8.46 -13.32 3.44
CA THR A 161 7.40 -13.39 2.42
C THR A 161 6.13 -13.98 2.98
N GLU A 162 5.01 -13.27 2.81
CA GLU A 162 3.67 -13.74 3.10
C GLU A 162 2.89 -13.96 1.81
N TRP A 163 2.06 -15.01 1.77
CA TRP A 163 1.24 -15.34 0.61
C TRP A 163 -0.21 -14.91 0.85
N PHE A 164 -0.88 -14.44 -0.20
CA PHE A 164 -2.32 -14.22 -0.10
C PHE A 164 -3.05 -15.56 0.09
N PRO A 165 -4.17 -15.57 0.84
CA PRO A 165 -4.96 -16.78 1.05
C PRO A 165 -5.35 -17.42 -0.29
N ASP A 166 -5.41 -18.75 -0.36
CA ASP A 166 -5.67 -19.59 -1.54
C ASP A 166 -4.48 -19.92 -2.46
N VAL A 167 -3.25 -19.57 -2.10
CA VAL A 167 -2.06 -20.16 -2.74
C VAL A 167 -1.64 -21.38 -1.93
N ARG A 168 -2.02 -22.58 -2.41
CA ARG A 168 -1.49 -23.85 -1.88
C ARG A 168 0.02 -23.85 -2.11
N THR A 169 0.81 -23.84 -1.04
CA THR A 169 2.24 -24.14 -1.08
C THR A 169 2.39 -25.62 -1.39
N ASP A 170 2.35 -25.97 -2.68
CA ASP A 170 2.99 -27.20 -3.12
C ASP A 170 4.49 -26.92 -3.17
N THR A 171 5.17 -27.50 -2.19
CA THR A 171 6.62 -27.68 -2.09
C THR A 171 7.22 -28.29 -3.36
#